data_AF-A0A2J0LP19-F1
#
_entry.id   AF-A0A2J0LP19-F1
#
_cell.length_a   1.000
_cell.length_b   1.000
_cell.length_c   1.000
_cell.angle_alpha   90.00
_cell.angle_beta   90.00
_cell.angle_gamma   90.00
#
_symmetry.space_group_name_H-M   'P 1'
#
loop_
_entity.id
_entity.type
_entity.pdbx_description
1 polymer ?
#
loop_
_entity_poly.entity_id
_entity_poly.type
_entity_poly.pdbx_seq_one_letter_code
_entity_poly.pdbx_strand_id
1 'polypeptide(L)'
;MEYRIDKKRLLDTLSGWDGFLKRKVHLIACGGTAMTLLGVKASTKDIDLMVPDLNEYEYLINTLKQLGYKSVSGWGWSRDSGFIFDLFRGRAIHTTELLESPLEKGNHVLIKEFNHIYLGVLNYYDVIISKLFRSTSVDIEDCISLVRNKKSDIDFVKLKQRFQETASFDVSENKVCKYLDNFMNILKKEGMYNEKGKSS
;
A
#
# COMPACT_ATOMS: atom_id res chain seq x y z
N MET A 1 -16.53 -3.32 19.75
CA MET A 1 -15.61 -4.11 18.91
C MET A 1 -14.57 -3.15 18.36
N GLU A 2 -13.29 -3.43 18.53
CA GLU A 2 -12.24 -2.53 18.07
C GLU A 2 -12.12 -2.64 16.54
N TYR A 3 -12.41 -1.55 15.84
CA TYR A 3 -12.56 -1.53 14.37
C TYR A 3 -11.29 -1.04 13.65
N ARG A 4 -10.21 -0.79 14.40
CA ARG A 4 -8.91 -0.39 13.86
C ARG A 4 -7.83 -1.33 14.40
N ILE A 5 -6.84 -1.61 13.57
CA ILE A 5 -5.70 -2.45 13.90
C ILE A 5 -4.43 -1.59 13.91
N ASP A 6 -3.65 -1.71 14.98
CA ASP A 6 -2.32 -1.10 15.08
C ASP A 6 -1.23 -2.01 14.51
N LYS A 7 0.00 -1.50 14.46
CA LYS A 7 1.16 -2.26 13.96
C LYS A 7 1.38 -3.56 14.72
N LYS A 8 1.24 -3.56 16.05
CA LYS A 8 1.53 -4.73 16.88
C LYS A 8 0.53 -5.85 16.59
N ARG A 9 -0.76 -5.54 16.66
CA ARG A 9 -1.83 -6.50 16.41
C ARG A 9 -1.82 -7.04 14.98
N LEU A 10 -1.45 -6.21 14.00
CA LEU A 10 -1.26 -6.67 12.62
C LEU A 10 -0.14 -7.71 12.54
N LEU A 11 1.03 -7.43 13.13
CA LEU A 11 2.15 -8.38 13.14
C LEU A 11 1.82 -9.66 13.91
N ASP A 12 1.09 -9.57 15.02
CA ASP A 12 0.64 -10.74 15.79
C ASP A 12 -0.33 -11.60 14.96
N THR A 13 -1.25 -10.97 14.22
CA THR A 13 -2.19 -11.68 13.34
C THR A 13 -1.46 -12.39 12.20
N LEU A 14 -0.50 -11.72 11.55
CA LEU A 14 0.33 -12.32 10.52
C LEU A 14 1.23 -13.43 11.07
N SER A 15 1.72 -13.30 12.30
CA SER A 15 2.42 -14.40 12.97
C SER A 15 1.53 -15.62 13.18
N GLY A 16 0.24 -15.41 13.45
CA GLY A 16 -0.75 -16.46 13.52
C GLY A 16 -0.89 -17.18 12.18
N TRP A 17 -0.98 -16.45 11.06
CA TRP A 17 -1.01 -17.03 9.71
C TRP A 17 0.27 -17.82 9.41
N ASP A 18 1.43 -17.24 9.71
CA ASP A 18 2.76 -17.83 9.46
C ASP A 18 2.90 -19.26 10.01
N GLY A 19 2.32 -19.52 11.19
CA GLY A 19 2.34 -20.84 11.84
C GLY A 19 1.53 -21.93 11.13
N PHE A 20 0.61 -21.57 10.24
CA PHE A 20 -0.16 -22.53 9.42
C PHE A 20 0.37 -22.68 8.00
N LEU A 21 1.25 -21.77 7.57
CA LEU A 21 1.85 -21.84 6.24
C LEU A 21 2.97 -22.89 6.22
N LYS A 22 3.17 -23.50 5.05
CA LYS A 22 4.19 -24.54 4.77
C LYS A 22 5.12 -24.17 3.63
N ARG A 23 4.89 -23.01 2.99
CA ARG A 23 5.68 -22.44 1.90
C ARG A 23 5.66 -20.93 2.03
N LYS A 24 6.66 -20.28 1.41
CA LYS A 24 6.79 -18.82 1.45
C LYS A 24 5.60 -18.12 0.78
N VAL A 25 5.24 -16.97 1.32
CA VAL A 25 4.24 -16.02 0.79
C VAL A 25 4.77 -14.61 0.99
N HIS A 26 4.80 -13.83 -0.08
CA HIS A 26 5.21 -12.43 -0.09
C HIS A 26 3.98 -11.53 0.01
N LEU A 27 3.92 -10.77 1.10
CA LEU A 27 2.90 -9.78 1.37
C LEU A 27 3.52 -8.39 1.28
N ILE A 28 2.98 -7.54 0.41
CA ILE A 28 3.39 -6.14 0.30
C ILE A 28 2.24 -5.25 0.76
N ALA A 29 2.38 -4.64 1.92
CA ALA A 29 1.39 -3.70 2.44
C ALA A 29 1.34 -2.42 1.59
N CYS A 30 0.13 -1.96 1.31
CA CYS A 30 -0.14 -0.70 0.62
C CYS A 30 -1.14 0.13 1.43
N GLY A 31 -1.59 1.27 0.88
CA GLY A 31 -2.66 2.07 1.50
C GLY A 31 -2.38 2.52 2.95
N GLY A 32 -3.42 2.50 3.78
CA GLY A 32 -3.30 2.86 5.21
C GLY A 32 -2.49 1.84 6.03
N THR A 33 -2.41 0.61 5.54
CA THR A 33 -1.65 -0.49 6.16
C THR A 33 -0.15 -0.23 6.06
N ALA A 34 0.33 0.17 4.87
CA ALA A 34 1.70 0.61 4.65
C ALA A 34 2.09 1.73 5.62
N MET A 35 1.25 2.77 5.71
CA MET A 35 1.48 3.91 6.58
C MET A 35 1.53 3.54 8.07
N THR A 36 0.72 2.57 8.49
CA THR A 36 0.73 2.06 9.86
C THR A 36 2.02 1.29 10.17
N LEU A 37 2.47 0.43 9.25
CA LEU A 37 3.72 -0.31 9.40
C LEU A 37 4.97 0.60 9.41
N LEU A 38 4.93 1.69 8.63
CA LEU A 38 5.97 2.73 8.59
C LEU A 38 5.97 3.68 9.80
N GLY A 39 4.98 3.57 10.70
CA GLY A 39 4.84 4.45 11.85
C GLY A 39 4.31 5.85 11.52
N VAL A 40 3.76 6.05 10.33
CA VAL A 40 3.14 7.33 9.90
C VAL A 40 1.73 7.47 10.49
N LYS A 41 1.01 6.36 10.64
CA LYS A 41 -0.32 6.29 11.29
C LYS A 41 -0.27 5.35 12.49
N ALA A 42 -1.08 5.65 13.52
CA ALA A 42 -1.20 4.79 14.68
C ALA A 42 -1.93 3.47 14.36
N SER A 43 -2.92 3.51 13.47
CA SER A 43 -3.74 2.34 13.10
C SER A 43 -4.47 2.53 11.77
N THR A 44 -4.95 1.44 11.18
CA THR A 44 -5.78 1.39 9.97
C THR A 44 -7.11 0.67 10.23
N LYS A 45 -8.14 0.91 9.40
CA LYS A 45 -9.42 0.19 9.47
C LYS A 45 -9.33 -1.13 8.71
N ASP A 46 -9.00 -1.01 7.43
CA ASP A 46 -8.84 -2.13 6.51
C ASP A 46 -7.35 -2.47 6.37
N ILE A 47 -7.07 -3.76 6.14
CA ILE A 47 -5.72 -4.31 6.00
C ILE A 47 -5.47 -4.61 4.53
N ASP A 48 -4.78 -3.70 3.86
CA ASP A 48 -4.46 -3.73 2.44
C ASP A 48 -3.11 -4.44 2.22
N LEU A 49 -3.13 -5.62 1.60
CA LEU A 49 -1.94 -6.40 1.29
C LEU A 49 -1.98 -6.87 -0.16
N MET A 50 -0.89 -6.66 -0.90
CA MET A 50 -0.67 -7.29 -2.19
C MET A 50 0.01 -8.65 -1.99
N VAL A 51 -0.40 -9.63 -2.79
CA VAL A 51 0.30 -10.91 -2.98
C VAL A 51 0.73 -10.96 -4.45
N PRO A 52 1.98 -10.56 -4.76
CA PRO A 52 2.39 -10.34 -6.15
C PRO A 52 2.53 -11.63 -6.96
N ASP A 53 2.93 -12.73 -6.31
CA ASP A 53 2.99 -14.04 -6.95
C ASP A 53 1.60 -14.71 -6.93
N LEU A 54 1.14 -15.14 -8.11
CA LEU A 54 -0.20 -15.71 -8.26
C LEU A 54 -0.34 -17.09 -7.61
N ASN A 55 0.72 -17.89 -7.56
CA ASN A 55 0.69 -19.19 -6.90
C ASN A 55 0.65 -19.03 -5.38
N GLU A 56 1.40 -18.06 -4.85
CA GLU A 56 1.34 -17.68 -3.44
C GLU A 56 -0.02 -17.13 -3.04
N TYR A 57 -0.64 -16.31 -3.90
CA TYR A 57 -2.01 -15.81 -3.68
C TYR A 57 -3.00 -16.96 -3.57
N GLU A 58 -3.07 -17.85 -4.56
CA GLU A 58 -3.99 -18.99 -4.53
C GLU A 58 -3.73 -19.90 -3.33
N TYR A 59 -2.47 -20.13 -2.99
CA TYR A 59 -2.10 -20.88 -1.80
C TYR A 59 -2.56 -20.22 -0.50
N LEU A 60 -2.33 -18.92 -0.34
CA LEU A 60 -2.72 -18.16 0.84
C LEU A 60 -4.23 -18.18 1.00
N ILE A 61 -4.98 -17.88 -0.06
CA ILE A 61 -6.45 -17.86 -0.04
C ILE A 61 -7.03 -19.22 0.38
N ASN A 62 -6.50 -20.32 -0.19
CA ASN A 62 -6.95 -21.65 0.19
C ASN A 62 -6.63 -21.98 1.66
N THR A 63 -5.48 -21.53 2.16
CA THR A 63 -5.11 -21.68 3.58
C THR A 63 -6.05 -20.86 4.47
N LEU A 64 -6.32 -19.59 4.13
CA LEU A 64 -7.22 -18.72 4.91
C LEU A 64 -8.65 -19.28 4.98
N LYS A 65 -9.17 -19.86 3.90
CA LYS A 65 -10.46 -20.58 3.90
C LYS A 65 -10.48 -21.72 4.92
N GLN A 66 -9.42 -22.52 4.99
CA GLN A 66 -9.31 -23.62 5.97
C GLN A 66 -9.25 -23.08 7.42
N LEU A 67 -8.68 -21.89 7.60
CA LEU A 67 -8.66 -21.18 8.90
C LEU A 67 -9.98 -20.48 9.22
N GLY A 68 -11.03 -20.63 8.40
CA GLY A 68 -12.36 -20.07 8.64
C GLY A 68 -12.57 -18.64 8.14
N TYR A 69 -11.63 -18.07 7.39
CA TYR A 69 -11.86 -16.79 6.71
C TYR A 69 -12.86 -16.96 5.57
N LYS A 70 -13.74 -15.97 5.43
CA LYS A 70 -14.76 -15.89 4.38
C LYS A 70 -14.58 -14.60 3.59
N SER A 71 -14.88 -14.66 2.29
CA SER A 71 -14.96 -13.46 1.46
C SER A 71 -16.14 -12.60 1.93
N VAL A 72 -15.88 -11.32 2.16
CA VAL A 72 -16.87 -10.31 2.57
C VAL A 72 -17.04 -9.20 1.53
N SER A 73 -16.11 -9.08 0.59
CA SER A 73 -16.13 -8.16 -0.55
C SER A 73 -15.29 -8.73 -1.70
N GLY A 74 -15.12 -7.97 -2.78
CA GLY A 74 -14.32 -8.41 -3.94
C GLY A 74 -12.89 -8.84 -3.59
N TRP A 75 -12.20 -8.09 -2.72
CA TRP A 75 -10.84 -8.39 -2.26
C TRP A 75 -10.77 -8.79 -0.78
N GLY A 76 -11.86 -8.54 -0.04
CA GLY A 76 -11.87 -8.58 1.42
C GLY A 76 -12.15 -9.96 1.98
N TRP A 77 -11.35 -10.35 2.98
CA TRP A 77 -11.47 -11.58 3.76
C TRP A 77 -11.57 -11.25 5.25
N SER A 78 -12.51 -11.88 5.95
CA SER A 78 -12.64 -11.73 7.40
C SER A 78 -13.02 -13.07 8.06
N ARG A 79 -12.68 -13.20 9.34
CA ARG A 79 -13.05 -14.32 10.19
C ARG A 79 -13.81 -13.79 11.41
N ASP A 80 -14.98 -14.37 11.69
CA ASP A 80 -15.80 -14.09 12.89
C ASP A 80 -16.08 -12.60 13.16
N SER A 81 -16.43 -11.84 12.10
CA SER A 81 -16.64 -10.37 12.15
C SER A 81 -15.41 -9.57 12.61
N GLY A 82 -14.21 -10.14 12.47
CA GLY A 82 -12.93 -9.47 12.71
C GLY A 82 -12.54 -8.50 11.59
N PHE A 83 -11.28 -8.06 11.62
CA PHE A 83 -10.71 -7.16 10.62
C PHE A 83 -10.84 -7.70 9.19
N ILE A 84 -11.00 -6.77 8.25
CA ILE A 84 -11.05 -7.08 6.82
C ILE A 84 -9.64 -6.99 6.25
N PHE A 85 -9.21 -8.09 5.63
CA PHE A 85 -7.98 -8.18 4.86
C PHE A 85 -8.33 -8.08 3.37
N ASP A 86 -8.06 -6.92 2.78
CA ASP A 86 -8.13 -6.75 1.33
C ASP A 86 -6.83 -7.31 0.71
N LEU A 87 -6.96 -8.47 0.08
CA LEU A 87 -5.85 -9.21 -0.51
C LEU A 87 -5.85 -9.00 -2.02
N PHE A 88 -4.96 -8.14 -2.50
CA PHE A 88 -4.82 -7.81 -3.91
C PHE A 88 -3.88 -8.79 -4.61
N ARG A 89 -4.29 -9.33 -5.76
CA ARG A 89 -3.47 -10.29 -6.52
C ARG A 89 -2.60 -9.58 -7.56
N GLY A 90 -1.35 -10.03 -7.71
CA GLY A 90 -0.46 -9.54 -8.78
C GLY A 90 -0.05 -8.08 -8.57
N ARG A 91 -0.23 -7.25 -9.61
CA ARG A 91 0.21 -5.85 -9.64
C ARG A 91 -0.91 -4.82 -9.51
N ALA A 92 -2.16 -5.25 -9.36
CA ALA A 92 -3.29 -4.33 -9.26
C ALA A 92 -3.61 -4.03 -7.80
N ILE A 93 -3.83 -2.76 -7.46
CA ILE A 93 -4.34 -2.29 -6.18
C ILE A 93 -5.50 -1.33 -6.40
N HIS A 94 -6.68 -1.69 -5.87
CA HIS A 94 -7.93 -1.00 -6.14
C HIS A 94 -8.18 -0.75 -7.65
N THR A 95 -7.99 0.49 -8.11
CA THR A 95 -8.21 0.94 -9.49
C THR A 95 -6.90 1.24 -10.22
N THR A 96 -5.74 0.96 -9.62
CA THR A 96 -4.42 1.29 -10.17
C THR A 96 -3.62 0.02 -10.38
N GLU A 97 -3.06 -0.17 -11.57
CA GLU A 97 -2.06 -1.22 -11.82
C GLU A 97 -0.66 -0.62 -11.69
N LEU A 98 0.24 -1.31 -10.98
CA LEU A 98 1.63 -0.92 -10.85
C LEU A 98 2.39 -1.19 -12.17
N LEU A 99 3.29 -0.27 -12.53
CA LEU A 99 4.14 -0.40 -13.73
C LEU A 99 4.99 -1.68 -13.72
N GLU A 100 5.43 -2.09 -12.52
CA GLU A 100 6.34 -3.22 -12.30
C GLU A 100 5.85 -4.05 -11.11
N SER A 101 6.40 -5.26 -10.94
CA SER A 101 6.13 -6.03 -9.74
C SER A 101 6.65 -5.28 -8.51
N PRO A 102 5.89 -5.25 -7.40
CA PRO A 102 6.38 -4.66 -6.16
C PRO A 102 7.49 -5.50 -5.49
N LEU A 103 7.81 -6.69 -6.02
CA LEU A 103 8.96 -7.49 -5.58
C LEU A 103 10.27 -7.12 -6.30
N GLU A 104 10.20 -6.33 -7.38
CA GLU A 104 11.41 -5.83 -8.03
C GLU A 104 12.22 -4.96 -7.09
N LYS A 105 13.54 -4.98 -7.28
CA LYS A 105 14.48 -4.29 -6.39
C LYS A 105 14.16 -2.79 -6.30
N GLY A 106 13.84 -2.33 -5.10
CA GLY A 106 13.54 -0.92 -4.81
C GLY A 106 12.06 -0.55 -4.90
N ASN A 107 11.19 -1.49 -5.28
CA ASN A 107 9.74 -1.26 -5.33
C ASN A 107 9.03 -1.54 -3.99
N HIS A 108 9.77 -2.00 -2.99
CA HIS A 108 9.31 -2.18 -1.61
C HIS A 108 10.42 -1.99 -0.58
N VAL A 109 10.02 -1.86 0.68
CA VAL A 109 10.89 -1.88 1.87
C VAL A 109 10.51 -3.07 2.73
N LEU A 110 11.46 -3.92 3.11
CA LEU A 110 11.23 -5.02 4.03
C LEU A 110 10.86 -4.49 5.43
N ILE A 111 9.76 -4.98 5.99
CA ILE A 111 9.34 -4.69 7.37
C ILE A 111 9.69 -5.83 8.31
N LYS A 112 9.38 -7.06 7.91
CA LYS A 112 9.63 -8.25 8.73
C LYS A 112 9.65 -9.50 7.86
N GLU A 113 10.59 -10.38 8.14
CA GLU A 113 10.57 -11.74 7.62
C GLU A 113 10.23 -12.71 8.77
N PHE A 114 9.17 -13.48 8.57
CA PHE A 114 8.77 -14.60 9.41
C PHE A 114 9.27 -15.92 8.77
N ASN A 115 8.86 -17.08 9.28
CA ASN A 115 9.31 -18.36 8.73
C ASN A 115 8.81 -18.56 7.29
N HIS A 116 7.55 -18.21 7.04
CA HIS A 116 6.86 -18.39 5.76
C HIS A 116 6.31 -17.08 5.19
N ILE A 117 6.15 -16.03 5.99
CA ILE A 117 5.70 -14.73 5.49
C ILE A 117 6.89 -13.79 5.30
N TYR A 118 7.03 -13.27 4.09
CA TYR A 118 7.81 -12.07 3.81
C TYR A 118 6.86 -10.87 3.84
N LEU A 119 7.05 -9.93 4.76
CA LEU A 119 6.23 -8.72 4.85
C LEU A 119 7.05 -7.48 4.45
N GLY A 120 6.70 -6.91 3.30
CA GLY A 120 7.20 -5.62 2.85
C GLY A 120 6.13 -4.51 2.90
N VAL A 121 6.57 -3.29 2.68
CA VAL A 121 5.72 -2.13 2.41
C VAL A 121 6.04 -1.62 1.01
N LEU A 122 5.01 -1.36 0.22
CA LEU A 122 5.12 -0.78 -1.11
C LEU A 122 5.90 0.54 -1.05
N ASN A 123 6.74 0.80 -2.06
CA ASN A 123 7.52 2.02 -2.11
C ASN A 123 6.63 3.27 -2.03
N TYR A 124 7.19 4.37 -1.52
CA TYR A 124 6.43 5.59 -1.27
C TYR A 124 5.78 6.17 -2.52
N TYR A 125 6.42 6.02 -3.69
CA TYR A 125 5.89 6.52 -4.94
C TYR A 125 4.58 5.83 -5.29
N ASP A 126 4.55 4.50 -5.28
CA ASP A 126 3.36 3.72 -5.64
C ASP A 126 2.25 3.81 -4.58
N VAL A 127 2.61 3.98 -3.30
CA VAL A 127 1.62 4.31 -2.25
C VAL A 127 0.95 5.67 -2.52
N ILE A 128 1.73 6.69 -2.89
CA ILE A 128 1.19 8.02 -3.21
C ILE A 128 0.36 7.96 -4.50
N ILE A 129 0.88 7.35 -5.56
CA ILE A 129 0.22 7.25 -6.88
C ILE A 129 -1.14 6.56 -6.74
N SER A 130 -1.19 5.37 -6.12
CA SER A 130 -2.45 4.62 -5.99
C SER A 130 -3.52 5.34 -5.16
N LYS A 131 -3.12 6.14 -4.16
CA LYS A 131 -4.03 6.99 -3.39
C LYS A 131 -4.53 8.19 -4.18
N LEU A 132 -3.63 8.89 -4.88
CA LEU A 132 -3.98 10.07 -5.67
C LEU A 132 -4.85 9.73 -6.88
N PHE A 133 -4.76 8.53 -7.44
CA PHE A 133 -5.68 8.08 -8.50
C PHE A 133 -7.14 8.06 -8.04
N ARG A 134 -7.38 7.79 -6.74
CA ARG A 134 -8.70 7.84 -6.12
C ARG A 134 -9.09 9.26 -5.68
N SER A 135 -8.11 10.07 -5.28
CA SER A 135 -8.22 11.49 -4.91
C SER A 135 -9.35 11.84 -3.92
N THR A 136 -9.63 10.96 -2.94
CA THR A 136 -10.50 11.33 -1.83
C THR A 136 -9.77 12.29 -0.88
N SER A 137 -10.49 13.05 -0.04
CA SER A 137 -9.86 13.94 0.95
C SER A 137 -8.92 13.17 1.89
N VAL A 138 -9.35 11.99 2.34
CA VAL A 138 -8.54 11.10 3.19
C VAL A 138 -7.28 10.61 2.47
N ASP A 139 -7.38 10.28 1.18
CA ASP A 139 -6.23 9.85 0.38
C ASP A 139 -5.20 10.97 0.21
N ILE A 140 -5.65 12.22 0.01
CA ILE A 140 -4.77 13.39 -0.07
C ILE A 140 -4.08 13.64 1.28
N GLU A 141 -4.83 13.65 2.39
CA GLU A 141 -4.28 13.82 3.74
C GLU A 141 -3.25 12.73 4.09
N ASP A 142 -3.51 11.50 3.66
CA ASP A 142 -2.57 10.38 3.82
C ASP A 142 -1.27 10.63 3.04
N CYS A 143 -1.36 11.06 1.79
CA CYS A 143 -0.18 11.38 0.98
C CYS A 143 0.63 12.53 1.59
N ILE A 144 -0.02 13.60 2.06
CA ILE A 144 0.65 14.71 2.75
C ILE A 144 1.35 14.20 4.01
N SER A 145 0.68 13.36 4.81
CA SER A 145 1.25 12.80 6.03
C SER A 145 2.46 11.91 5.75
N LEU A 146 2.41 11.10 4.69
CA LEU A 146 3.54 10.29 4.26
C LEU A 146 4.72 11.16 3.82
N VAL A 147 4.48 12.17 2.98
CA VAL A 147 5.51 13.12 2.55
C VAL A 147 6.12 13.85 3.74
N ARG A 148 5.31 14.35 4.69
CA ARG A 148 5.80 15.05 5.88
C ARG A 148 6.77 14.18 6.70
N ASN A 149 6.49 12.88 6.81
CA ASN A 149 7.31 11.95 7.62
C ASN A 149 8.50 11.36 6.85
N LYS A 150 8.43 11.26 5.53
CA LYS A 150 9.41 10.56 4.67
C LYS A 150 10.02 11.47 3.60
N LYS A 151 9.96 12.79 3.79
CA LYS A 151 10.39 13.79 2.81
C LYS A 151 11.81 13.55 2.27
N SER A 152 12.74 13.18 3.15
CA SER A 152 14.15 12.92 2.79
C SER A 152 14.31 11.75 1.81
N ASP A 153 13.34 10.85 1.77
CA ASP A 153 13.40 9.60 1.02
C ASP A 153 12.59 9.68 -0.29
N ILE A 154 11.95 10.83 -0.55
CA ILE A 154 11.07 11.05 -1.69
C ILE A 154 11.71 12.05 -2.64
N ASP A 155 12.10 11.58 -3.82
CA ASP A 155 12.45 12.43 -4.95
C ASP A 155 11.17 12.84 -5.69
N PHE A 156 10.81 14.13 -5.58
CA PHE A 156 9.60 14.66 -6.23
C PHE A 156 9.67 14.69 -7.76
N VAL A 157 10.87 14.74 -8.36
CA VAL A 157 11.03 14.63 -9.81
C VAL A 157 10.70 13.20 -10.22
N LYS A 158 11.26 12.22 -9.51
CA LYS A 158 10.95 10.79 -9.73
C LYS A 158 9.47 10.49 -9.48
N LEU A 159 8.87 11.06 -8.43
CA LEU A 159 7.44 10.90 -8.15
C LEU A 159 6.58 11.38 -9.32
N LYS A 160 6.84 12.59 -9.83
CA LYS A 160 6.10 13.14 -10.97
C LYS A 160 6.24 12.27 -12.21
N GLN A 161 7.46 11.87 -12.56
CA GLN A 161 7.73 11.02 -13.72
C GLN A 161 6.99 9.68 -13.61
N ARG A 162 7.13 8.99 -12.48
CA ARG A 162 6.47 7.70 -12.27
C ARG A 162 4.95 7.83 -12.28
N PHE A 163 4.40 8.90 -11.69
CA PHE A 163 2.96 9.16 -11.72
C PHE A 163 2.45 9.33 -13.16
N GLN A 164 3.15 10.16 -13.95
CA GLN A 164 2.77 10.42 -15.35
C GLN A 164 2.85 9.15 -16.21
N GLU A 165 3.90 8.35 -16.00
CA GLU A 165 4.04 7.06 -16.68
C GLU A 165 2.89 6.11 -16.32
N THR A 166 2.57 5.95 -15.03
CA THR A 166 1.40 5.16 -14.61
C THR A 166 0.09 5.73 -15.18
N ALA A 167 -0.07 7.05 -15.21
CA ALA A 167 -1.27 7.71 -15.71
C ALA A 167 -1.46 7.53 -17.22
N SER A 168 -0.39 7.38 -18.00
CA SER A 168 -0.48 7.19 -19.46
C SER A 168 -1.16 5.88 -19.88
N PHE A 169 -1.29 4.92 -18.96
CA PHE A 169 -2.04 3.68 -19.15
C PHE A 169 -3.48 3.75 -18.61
N ASP A 170 -3.88 4.85 -17.98
CA ASP A 170 -5.21 5.04 -17.40
C ASP A 170 -6.15 5.74 -18.40
N VAL A 171 -7.36 5.22 -18.58
CA VAL A 171 -8.37 5.80 -19.48
C VAL A 171 -8.78 7.23 -19.09
N SER A 172 -8.47 7.64 -17.87
CA SER A 172 -8.73 8.95 -17.29
C SER A 172 -7.46 9.75 -17.02
N GLU A 173 -6.37 9.52 -17.77
CA GLU A 173 -5.07 10.21 -17.69
C GLU A 173 -5.20 11.71 -17.37
N ASN A 174 -5.93 12.46 -18.20
CA ASN A 174 -6.13 13.91 -18.03
C ASN A 174 -6.73 14.30 -16.67
N LYS A 175 -7.58 13.45 -16.10
CA LYS A 175 -8.21 13.67 -14.80
C LYS A 175 -7.24 13.34 -13.66
N VAL A 176 -6.54 12.21 -13.73
CA VAL A 176 -5.58 11.82 -12.68
C VAL A 176 -4.37 12.75 -12.64
N CYS A 177 -3.90 13.27 -13.78
CA CYS A 177 -2.84 14.27 -13.83
C CYS A 177 -3.22 15.57 -13.09
N LYS A 178 -4.50 15.99 -13.14
CA LYS A 178 -4.98 17.14 -12.35
C LYS A 178 -4.94 16.87 -10.84
N TYR A 179 -5.09 15.62 -10.41
CA TYR A 179 -4.94 15.25 -9.00
C TYR A 179 -3.50 15.38 -8.53
N LEU A 180 -2.53 14.98 -9.35
CA LEU A 180 -1.12 15.24 -9.10
C LEU A 180 -0.84 16.75 -9.01
N ASP A 181 -1.31 17.55 -9.97
CA ASP A 181 -1.09 19.00 -9.97
C ASP A 181 -1.63 19.66 -8.70
N ASN A 182 -2.85 19.29 -8.29
CA ASN A 182 -3.45 19.77 -7.05
C ASN A 182 -2.61 19.37 -5.83
N PHE A 183 -2.18 18.11 -5.75
CA PHE A 183 -1.33 17.62 -4.67
C PHE A 183 0.00 18.38 -4.58
N MET A 184 0.68 18.58 -5.72
CA MET A 184 1.96 19.33 -5.76
C MET A 184 1.78 20.79 -5.35
N ASN A 185 0.66 21.42 -5.71
CA ASN A 185 0.32 22.77 -5.26
C ASN A 185 0.09 22.84 -3.74
N ILE A 186 -0.54 21.83 -3.14
CA ILE A 186 -0.69 21.74 -1.68
C ILE A 186 0.67 21.62 -1.01
N LEU A 187 1.53 20.71 -1.48
CA LEU A 187 2.88 20.53 -0.93
C LEU A 187 3.72 21.80 -1.04
N LYS A 188 3.58 22.57 -2.12
CA LYS A 188 4.25 23.86 -2.30
C LYS A 188 3.78 24.88 -1.28
N LYS A 189 2.46 25.00 -1.06
CA LYS A 189 1.88 25.89 -0.04
C LYS A 189 2.31 25.53 1.37
N GLU A 190 2.50 24.24 1.66
CA GLU A 190 3.00 23.75 2.97
C GLU A 190 4.54 23.80 3.11
N GLY A 191 5.28 24.32 2.11
CA GLY A 191 6.75 24.38 2.15
C GLY A 191 7.44 23.01 2.08
N MET A 192 6.70 21.97 1.69
CA MET A 192 7.22 20.61 1.55
C MET A 192 7.86 20.34 0.19
N TYR A 193 7.53 21.14 -0.83
CA TYR A 193 8.05 21.01 -2.18
C TYR A 193 8.41 22.38 -2.78
N ASN A 194 9.58 22.47 -3.41
CA ASN A 194 9.98 23.62 -4.21
C ASN A 194 10.33 23.14 -5.63
N GLU A 195 9.80 23.79 -6.66
CA GLU A 195 10.08 23.46 -8.07
C GLU A 195 11.53 23.72 -8.48
N LYS A 196 12.25 24.52 -7.69
CA LYS A 196 13.68 24.72 -7.86
C LYS A 196 14.41 23.52 -7.27
N GLY A 197 14.73 22.54 -8.10
CA GLY A 197 15.68 21.50 -7.77
C GLY A 197 16.98 22.13 -7.24
N LYS A 198 17.46 21.60 -6.10
CA LYS A 198 18.52 22.07 -5.19
C LYS A 198 17.98 22.74 -3.93
N SER A 199 17.69 21.92 -2.93
CA SER A 199 18.04 22.27 -1.56
C SER A 199 19.56 22.17 -1.42
N SER A 200 20.18 23.31 -1.12
CA SER A 200 21.48 23.46 -0.48
C SER A 200 21.61 22.62 0.78
#